data_AF-A0A415N3N0-F1
#
_entry.id   AF-A0A415N3N0-F1
#
_cell.length_a   1.000
_cell.length_b   1.000
_cell.length_c   1.000
_cell.angle_alpha   90.00
_cell.angle_beta   90.00
_cell.angle_gamma   90.00
#
_symmetry.space_group_name_H-M   'P 1'
#
loop_
_entity.id
_entity.type
_entity.pdbx_description
1 polymer ?
#
loop_
_entity_poly.entity_id
_entity_poly.type
_entity_poly.pdbx_seq_one_letter_code
_entity_poly.pdbx_strand_id
1 'polypeptide(L)'
;MKEKNRFSVLLEHLTSMANLKNYTIAKAVQYDESYISKWISGKLLPAEKNHEIIFQNISECIVNSLNPDTISMFLQEYQVRNLQDLKIAIYDNLEAEYSYVKELRSSTGSEIASKISYYPELTLDQFIFKMKHPSLRKVQALNIYAMVDILNVDLNYQMMITELNGLHNDRGLVLPGVHFSLMIDLDTQNLSSTYIASFLTNVLSNLSNIDFDLYCGSQAQKKMVFAIKDIYSVSGMLVDQSHCLSVTTIEDSSLSTELYHKIRLQRCTKGT
;
A
#
# COMPACT_ATOMS: atom_id res chain seq x y z
N MET A 1 -3.23 -26.53 6.04
CA MET A 1 -3.17 -25.47 7.07
C MET A 1 -4.29 -24.48 6.80
N LYS A 2 -4.93 -23.92 7.83
CA LYS A 2 -5.90 -22.83 7.64
C LYS A 2 -5.13 -21.59 7.16
N GLU A 3 -5.60 -20.96 6.11
CA GLU A 3 -5.01 -19.73 5.58
C GLU A 3 -5.05 -18.62 6.66
N LYS A 4 -4.00 -17.79 6.71
CA LYS A 4 -3.83 -16.74 7.73
C LYS A 4 -4.17 -15.39 7.12
N ASN A 5 -4.67 -14.47 7.95
CA ASN A 5 -4.81 -13.08 7.53
C ASN A 5 -3.43 -12.42 7.36
N ARG A 6 -3.39 -11.32 6.59
CA ARG A 6 -2.12 -10.67 6.20
C ARG A 6 -1.33 -10.12 7.39
N PHE A 7 -2.00 -9.55 8.39
CA PHE A 7 -1.37 -9.11 9.64
C PHE A 7 -0.63 -10.25 10.34
N SER A 8 -1.27 -11.41 10.46
CA SER A 8 -0.67 -12.59 11.07
C SER A 8 0.52 -13.12 10.29
N VAL A 9 0.46 -13.08 8.94
CA VAL A 9 1.59 -13.46 8.07
C VAL A 9 2.77 -12.50 8.28
N LEU A 10 2.52 -11.19 8.33
CA LEU A 10 3.55 -10.20 8.62
C LEU A 10 4.18 -10.43 10.00
N LEU A 11 3.37 -10.58 11.04
CA LEU A 11 3.88 -10.79 12.40
C LEU A 11 4.71 -12.08 12.51
N GLU A 12 4.29 -13.16 11.86
CA GLU A 12 5.08 -14.39 11.79
C GLU A 12 6.42 -14.18 11.09
N HIS A 13 6.42 -13.50 9.94
CA HIS A 13 7.64 -13.18 9.19
C HIS A 13 8.63 -12.36 10.03
N LEU A 14 8.17 -11.26 10.63
CA LEU A 14 9.02 -10.38 11.44
C LEU A 14 9.62 -11.11 12.64
N THR A 15 8.83 -11.94 13.31
CA THR A 15 9.28 -12.65 14.52
C THR A 15 10.21 -13.81 14.19
N SER A 16 9.94 -14.54 13.11
CA SER A 16 10.84 -15.55 12.55
C SER A 16 12.18 -14.94 12.13
N MET A 17 12.16 -13.86 11.37
CA MET A 17 13.35 -13.17 10.86
C MET A 17 14.21 -12.59 12.00
N ALA A 18 13.58 -12.09 13.06
CA ALA A 18 14.26 -11.62 14.27
C ALA A 18 14.66 -12.75 15.23
N ASN A 19 14.33 -14.01 14.92
CA ASN A 19 14.51 -15.19 15.80
C ASN A 19 13.91 -14.98 17.20
N LEU A 20 12.74 -14.34 17.26
CA LEU A 20 12.03 -14.01 18.49
C LEU A 20 11.06 -15.11 18.91
N LYS A 21 11.08 -15.43 20.21
CA LYS A 21 10.09 -16.32 20.83
C LYS A 21 8.85 -15.54 21.26
N ASN A 22 7.69 -16.18 21.21
CA ASN A 22 6.40 -15.55 21.55
C ASN A 22 6.39 -14.92 22.94
N TYR A 23 7.01 -15.55 23.95
CA TYR A 23 7.12 -15.00 25.30
C TYR A 23 7.81 -13.63 25.35
N THR A 24 8.79 -13.36 24.47
CA THR A 24 9.53 -12.08 24.47
C THR A 24 8.62 -10.94 24.04
N ILE A 25 7.80 -11.18 23.01
CA ILE A 25 6.81 -10.23 22.53
C ILE A 25 5.72 -10.04 23.56
N ALA A 26 5.23 -11.15 24.15
CA ALA A 26 4.20 -11.14 25.18
C ALA A 26 4.58 -10.22 26.35
N LYS A 27 5.84 -10.29 26.82
CA LYS A 27 6.39 -9.38 27.82
C LYS A 27 6.41 -7.92 27.37
N ALA A 28 6.84 -7.66 26.13
CA ALA A 28 6.93 -6.30 25.60
C ALA A 28 5.55 -5.62 25.47
N VAL A 29 4.53 -6.37 25.05
CA VAL A 29 3.17 -5.82 24.90
C VAL A 29 2.30 -5.95 26.15
N GLN A 30 2.79 -6.60 27.20
CA GLN A 30 2.06 -6.89 28.45
C GLN A 30 0.81 -7.78 28.22
N TYR A 31 0.95 -8.81 27.38
CA TYR A 31 -0.08 -9.84 27.15
C TYR A 31 0.43 -11.23 27.54
N ASP A 32 -0.48 -12.19 27.69
CA ASP A 32 -0.10 -13.60 27.79
C ASP A 32 0.40 -14.13 26.44
N GLU A 33 1.35 -15.07 26.48
CA GLU A 33 1.90 -15.74 25.30
C GLU A 33 0.82 -16.41 24.42
N SER A 34 -0.31 -16.80 25.04
CA SER A 34 -1.45 -17.37 24.32
C SER A 34 -2.13 -16.39 23.36
N TYR A 35 -2.12 -15.08 23.65
CA TYR A 35 -2.64 -14.05 22.74
C TYR A 35 -1.72 -13.86 21.54
N ILE A 36 -0.40 -13.80 21.78
CA ILE A 36 0.60 -13.70 20.70
C ILE A 36 0.46 -14.89 19.75
N SER A 37 0.29 -16.09 20.30
CA SER A 37 0.08 -17.30 19.50
C SER A 37 -1.23 -17.24 18.68
N LYS A 38 -2.29 -16.61 19.19
CA LYS A 38 -3.54 -16.38 18.43
C LYS A 38 -3.35 -15.33 17.34
N TRP A 39 -2.57 -14.28 17.58
CA TRP A 39 -2.22 -13.27 16.59
C TRP A 39 -1.39 -13.85 15.44
N ILE A 40 -0.36 -14.64 15.74
CA ILE A 40 0.50 -15.29 14.71
C ILE A 40 -0.27 -16.37 13.92
N SER A 41 -1.25 -17.04 14.56
CA SER A 41 -2.04 -18.08 13.89
C SER A 41 -3.25 -17.54 13.12
N GLY A 42 -3.52 -16.24 13.15
CA GLY A 42 -4.69 -15.64 12.47
C GLY A 42 -6.03 -15.98 13.11
N LYS A 43 -6.04 -16.38 14.38
CA LYS A 43 -7.28 -16.66 15.13
C LYS A 43 -7.87 -15.41 15.79
N LEU A 44 -7.05 -14.40 16.02
CA LEU A 44 -7.43 -13.17 16.70
C LEU A 44 -6.53 -12.03 16.22
N LEU A 45 -7.08 -10.83 16.13
CA LEU A 45 -6.31 -9.60 15.94
C LEU A 45 -6.06 -8.89 17.28
N PRO A 46 -5.03 -8.05 17.37
CA PRO A 46 -4.82 -7.15 18.50
C PRO A 46 -6.06 -6.27 18.79
N ALA A 47 -6.25 -5.95 20.07
CA ALA A 47 -7.41 -5.21 20.52
C ALA A 47 -7.38 -3.77 19.99
N GLU A 48 -8.49 -3.33 19.39
CA GLU A 48 -8.60 -2.04 18.71
C GLU A 48 -8.30 -0.85 19.63
N LYS A 49 -8.68 -0.90 20.91
CA LYS A 49 -8.43 0.23 21.82
C LYS A 49 -6.95 0.56 22.03
N ASN A 50 -6.07 -0.45 21.91
CA ASN A 50 -4.66 -0.33 22.29
C ASN A 50 -3.69 -0.73 21.16
N HIS A 51 -4.19 -0.90 19.93
CA HIS A 51 -3.40 -1.43 18.81
C HIS A 51 -2.14 -0.59 18.52
N GLU A 52 -2.25 0.74 18.56
CA GLU A 52 -1.11 1.65 18.37
C GLU A 52 0.04 1.36 19.34
N ILE A 53 -0.26 1.28 20.65
CA ILE A 53 0.73 0.99 21.69
C ILE A 53 1.29 -0.42 21.52
N ILE A 54 0.45 -1.39 21.16
CA ILE A 54 0.87 -2.77 20.88
C ILE A 54 1.87 -2.79 19.73
N PHE A 55 1.60 -2.11 18.62
CA PHE A 55 2.48 -2.09 17.45
C PHE A 55 3.77 -1.33 17.71
N GLN A 56 3.71 -0.23 18.48
CA GLN A 56 4.90 0.47 18.92
C GLN A 56 5.81 -0.47 19.73
N ASN A 57 5.25 -1.16 20.72
CA ASN A 57 6.00 -2.09 21.56
C ASN A 57 6.53 -3.29 20.77
N ILE A 58 5.77 -3.81 19.79
CA ILE A 58 6.24 -4.88 18.89
C ILE A 58 7.42 -4.39 18.05
N SER A 59 7.31 -3.23 17.42
CA SER A 59 8.36 -2.66 16.58
C SER A 59 9.66 -2.43 17.36
N GLU A 60 9.55 -1.87 18.58
CA GLU A 60 10.68 -1.68 19.49
C GLU A 60 11.29 -3.01 19.93
N CYS A 61 10.47 -3.98 20.30
CA CYS A 61 10.92 -5.30 20.72
C CYS A 61 11.69 -6.02 19.61
N ILE A 62 11.18 -5.97 18.37
CA ILE A 62 11.85 -6.54 17.20
C ILE A 62 13.23 -5.90 17.01
N VAL A 63 13.27 -4.57 16.86
CA VAL A 63 14.51 -3.85 16.55
C VAL A 63 15.56 -4.01 17.65
N ASN A 64 15.16 -3.97 18.92
CA ASN A 64 16.07 -4.14 20.06
C ASN A 64 16.64 -5.57 20.19
N SER A 65 15.99 -6.55 19.57
CA SER A 65 16.40 -7.95 19.63
C SER A 65 17.22 -8.40 18.41
N LEU A 66 17.44 -7.51 17.44
CA LEU A 66 18.20 -7.84 16.24
C LEU A 66 19.70 -7.99 16.55
N ASN A 67 20.35 -8.85 15.79
CA ASN A 67 21.80 -9.04 15.78
C ASN A 67 22.38 -8.51 14.45
N PRO A 68 23.70 -8.36 14.29
CA PRO A 68 24.29 -7.77 13.08
C PRO A 68 23.84 -8.42 11.75
N ASP A 69 23.63 -9.75 11.76
CA ASP A 69 23.18 -10.49 10.57
C ASP A 69 21.73 -10.14 10.24
N THR A 70 20.83 -10.18 11.23
CA THR A 70 19.41 -9.87 11.02
C THR A 70 19.18 -8.38 10.75
N ILE A 71 19.93 -7.48 11.38
CA ILE A 71 19.88 -6.03 11.10
C ILE A 71 20.04 -5.77 9.59
N SER A 72 21.08 -6.35 8.98
CA SER A 72 21.37 -6.15 7.57
C SER A 72 20.20 -6.59 6.68
N MET A 73 19.58 -7.73 7.00
CA MET A 73 18.43 -8.23 6.25
C MET A 73 17.20 -7.33 6.39
N PHE A 74 16.89 -6.86 7.60
CA PHE A 74 15.75 -5.97 7.85
C PHE A 74 15.93 -4.60 7.19
N LEU A 75 17.12 -4.00 7.29
CA LEU A 75 17.43 -2.72 6.65
C LEU A 75 17.27 -2.83 5.13
N GLN A 76 17.68 -3.96 4.54
CA GLN A 76 17.50 -4.21 3.11
C GLN A 76 16.03 -4.42 2.73
N GLU A 77 15.27 -5.23 3.48
CA GLU A 77 13.86 -5.50 3.18
C GLU A 77 12.99 -4.24 3.20
N TYR A 78 13.28 -3.32 4.13
CA TYR A 78 12.56 -2.05 4.28
C TYR A 78 13.23 -0.87 3.56
N GLN A 79 14.41 -1.06 2.95
CA GLN A 79 15.21 0.00 2.30
C GLN A 79 15.49 1.22 3.19
N VAL A 80 15.78 0.97 4.46
CA VAL A 80 16.07 2.01 5.47
C VAL A 80 17.54 1.96 5.88
N ARG A 81 18.06 3.10 6.36
CA ARG A 81 19.50 3.27 6.62
C ARG A 81 19.90 3.05 8.08
N ASN A 82 18.95 3.09 9.00
CA ASN A 82 19.22 3.02 10.43
C ASN A 82 18.05 2.36 11.19
N LEU A 83 18.33 1.98 12.44
CA LEU A 83 17.39 1.25 13.29
C LEU A 83 16.17 2.09 13.72
N GLN A 84 16.32 3.41 13.84
CA GLN A 84 15.21 4.28 14.18
C GLN A 84 14.18 4.35 13.05
N ASP A 85 14.64 4.45 11.80
CA ASP A 85 13.79 4.38 10.63
C ASP A 85 13.15 3.01 10.47
N LEU A 86 13.92 1.93 10.72
CA LEU A 86 13.41 0.56 10.69
C LEU A 86 12.26 0.35 11.68
N LYS A 87 12.41 0.85 12.91
CA LYS A 87 11.37 0.77 13.93
C LYS A 87 10.06 1.38 13.45
N ILE A 88 10.14 2.57 12.85
CA ILE A 88 8.93 3.25 12.37
C ILE A 88 8.36 2.56 11.12
N ALA A 89 9.21 2.05 10.23
CA ALA A 89 8.76 1.31 9.05
C ALA A 89 8.05 0.00 9.41
N ILE A 90 8.53 -0.72 10.43
CA ILE A 90 7.86 -1.91 10.97
C ILE A 90 6.50 -1.53 11.58
N TYR A 91 6.44 -0.46 12.37
CA TYR A 91 5.20 0.06 12.93
C TYR A 91 4.17 0.38 11.83
N ASP A 92 4.56 1.18 10.82
CA ASP A 92 3.66 1.55 9.71
C ASP A 92 3.16 0.32 8.94
N ASN A 93 4.02 -0.69 8.72
CA ASN A 93 3.63 -1.92 8.05
C ASN A 93 2.62 -2.75 8.88
N LEU A 94 2.84 -2.85 10.20
CA LEU A 94 1.90 -3.52 11.11
C LEU A 94 0.54 -2.81 11.11
N GLU A 95 0.54 -1.48 11.17
CA GLU A 95 -0.67 -0.66 11.14
C GLU A 95 -1.43 -0.82 9.82
N ALA A 96 -0.72 -0.78 8.69
CA ALA A 96 -1.31 -0.94 7.37
C ALA A 96 -1.96 -2.32 7.20
N GLU A 97 -1.26 -3.41 7.54
CA GLU A 97 -1.82 -4.76 7.44
C GLU A 97 -2.97 -4.98 8.43
N TYR A 98 -2.92 -4.41 9.64
CA TYR A 98 -4.02 -4.47 10.61
C TYR A 98 -5.27 -3.75 10.08
N SER A 99 -5.11 -2.51 9.63
CA SER A 99 -6.18 -1.68 9.08
C SER A 99 -6.82 -2.33 7.85
N TYR A 100 -6.02 -2.92 6.97
CA TYR A 100 -6.52 -3.68 5.83
C TYR A 100 -7.39 -4.87 6.25
N VAL A 101 -6.93 -5.71 7.18
CA VAL A 101 -7.71 -6.88 7.64
C VAL A 101 -8.99 -6.43 8.34
N LYS A 102 -8.95 -5.34 9.10
CA LYS A 102 -10.12 -4.77 9.78
C LYS A 102 -11.16 -4.26 8.77
N GLU A 103 -10.73 -3.53 7.74
CA GLU A 103 -11.61 -3.05 6.66
C GLU A 103 -12.24 -4.23 5.93
N LEU A 104 -11.44 -5.22 5.55
CA LEU A 104 -11.92 -6.42 4.88
C LEU A 104 -12.97 -7.16 5.72
N ARG A 105 -12.75 -7.30 7.03
CA ARG A 105 -13.71 -7.91 7.95
C ARG A 105 -15.01 -7.12 8.02
N SER A 106 -14.92 -5.80 8.04
CA SER A 106 -16.08 -4.92 8.04
C SER A 106 -16.87 -4.99 6.73
N SER A 107 -16.19 -5.10 5.58
CA SER A 107 -16.83 -5.08 4.26
C SER A 107 -17.33 -6.44 3.79
N THR A 108 -16.65 -7.52 4.15
CA THR A 108 -16.92 -8.88 3.62
C THR A 108 -17.26 -9.92 4.68
N GLY A 109 -17.06 -9.60 5.97
CA GLY A 109 -17.14 -10.58 7.06
C GLY A 109 -15.95 -11.55 7.13
N SER A 110 -14.97 -11.44 6.23
CA SER A 110 -13.76 -12.28 6.19
C SER A 110 -12.53 -11.50 6.65
N GLU A 111 -11.59 -12.18 7.32
CA GLU A 111 -10.25 -11.64 7.62
C GLU A 111 -9.21 -12.05 6.56
N ILE A 112 -9.61 -12.88 5.58
CA ILE A 112 -8.76 -13.38 4.51
C ILE A 112 -9.30 -12.84 3.20
N ALA A 113 -8.43 -12.14 2.47
CA ALA A 113 -8.80 -11.51 1.20
C ALA A 113 -9.13 -12.58 0.17
N SER A 114 -10.22 -12.38 -0.56
CA SER A 114 -10.49 -13.23 -1.72
C SER A 114 -9.50 -12.87 -2.83
N LYS A 115 -9.14 -13.86 -3.66
CA LYS A 115 -8.28 -13.64 -4.84
C LYS A 115 -8.79 -12.53 -5.75
N ILE A 116 -10.11 -12.43 -5.87
CA ILE A 116 -10.82 -11.39 -6.60
C ILE A 116 -12.00 -10.96 -5.74
N SER A 117 -12.22 -9.65 -5.60
CA SER A 117 -13.43 -9.09 -5.00
C SER A 117 -14.05 -8.08 -5.96
N TYR A 118 -15.38 -8.04 -6.00
CA TYR A 118 -16.15 -7.15 -6.85
C TYR A 118 -17.07 -6.27 -6.01
N TYR A 119 -17.05 -4.97 -6.28
CA TYR A 119 -17.85 -3.95 -5.64
C TYR A 119 -18.60 -3.19 -6.74
N PRO A 120 -19.94 -3.21 -6.73
CA PRO A 120 -20.73 -2.48 -7.73
C PRO A 120 -20.38 -1.00 -7.78
N GLU A 121 -20.12 -0.41 -6.61
CA GLU A 121 -19.82 1.00 -6.42
C GLU A 121 -18.93 1.16 -5.18
N LEU A 122 -17.98 2.10 -5.23
CA LEU A 122 -17.23 2.60 -4.09
C LEU A 122 -17.12 4.12 -4.15
N THR A 123 -17.08 4.77 -2.99
CA THR A 123 -16.62 6.17 -2.92
C THR A 123 -15.13 6.25 -3.24
N LEU A 124 -14.64 7.43 -3.64
CA LEU A 124 -13.21 7.65 -3.87
C LEU A 124 -12.38 7.45 -2.60
N ASP A 125 -12.89 7.78 -1.41
CA ASP A 125 -12.22 7.44 -0.15
C ASP A 125 -11.95 5.94 -0.03
N GLN A 126 -12.97 5.11 -0.30
CA GLN A 126 -12.85 3.65 -0.24
C GLN A 126 -11.90 3.13 -1.34
N PHE A 127 -11.96 3.71 -2.54
CA PHE A 127 -11.06 3.35 -3.63
C PHE A 127 -9.60 3.70 -3.29
N ILE A 128 -9.34 4.91 -2.80
CA ILE A 128 -8.01 5.40 -2.43
C ILE A 128 -7.46 4.60 -1.24
N PHE A 129 -8.29 4.25 -0.26
CA PHE A 129 -7.89 3.34 0.81
C PHE A 129 -7.35 2.01 0.25
N LYS A 130 -8.05 1.44 -0.75
CA LYS A 130 -7.62 0.22 -1.45
C LYS A 130 -6.36 0.43 -2.31
N MET A 131 -6.16 1.62 -2.88
CA MET A 131 -4.89 1.96 -3.56
C MET A 131 -3.71 2.00 -2.58
N LYS A 132 -3.92 2.43 -1.33
CA LYS A 132 -2.91 2.46 -0.26
C LYS A 132 -2.65 1.07 0.35
N HIS A 133 -2.54 0.06 -0.51
CA HIS A 133 -2.37 -1.33 -0.13
C HIS A 133 -1.12 -1.55 0.75
N PRO A 134 -1.17 -2.39 1.80
CA PRO A 134 -0.05 -2.56 2.73
C PRO A 134 1.24 -3.03 2.09
N SER A 135 1.17 -3.73 0.95
CA SER A 135 2.37 -4.19 0.25
C SER A 135 3.28 -3.08 -0.26
N LEU A 136 2.79 -1.83 -0.30
CA LEU A 136 3.61 -0.65 -0.57
C LEU A 136 4.71 -0.42 0.49
N ARG A 137 4.60 -1.03 1.69
CA ARG A 137 5.56 -0.87 2.79
C ARG A 137 6.72 -1.86 2.73
N LYS A 138 6.60 -2.93 1.93
CA LYS A 138 7.66 -3.94 1.74
C LYS A 138 8.48 -3.55 0.51
N VAL A 139 9.54 -2.76 0.71
CA VAL A 139 10.27 -2.09 -0.37
C VAL A 139 11.37 -2.98 -0.99
N GLN A 140 11.14 -4.28 -1.17
CA GLN A 140 12.16 -5.15 -1.77
C GLN A 140 12.39 -4.84 -3.25
N ALA A 141 11.32 -4.52 -3.98
CA ALA A 141 11.29 -3.80 -5.26
C ALA A 141 9.82 -3.76 -5.70
N LEU A 142 9.28 -2.59 -6.04
CA LEU A 142 7.89 -2.46 -6.44
C LEU A 142 7.82 -1.91 -7.85
N ASN A 143 7.03 -2.55 -8.70
CA ASN A 143 6.71 -2.07 -10.04
C ASN A 143 5.24 -1.72 -10.06
N ILE A 144 4.95 -0.43 -10.09
CA ILE A 144 3.61 0.11 -9.92
C ILE A 144 3.19 0.82 -11.20
N TYR A 145 1.95 0.60 -11.61
CA TYR A 145 1.30 1.37 -12.65
C TYR A 145 -0.03 1.92 -12.14
N ALA A 146 -0.24 3.22 -12.32
CA ALA A 146 -1.55 3.83 -12.16
C ALA A 146 -2.02 4.49 -13.46
N MET A 147 -3.30 4.33 -13.78
CA MET A 147 -3.98 5.05 -14.86
C MET A 147 -5.23 5.65 -14.26
N VAL A 148 -5.21 6.98 -14.09
CA VAL A 148 -6.14 7.70 -13.22
C VAL A 148 -6.61 8.96 -13.93
N ASP A 149 -7.92 9.14 -14.05
CA ASP A 149 -8.53 10.38 -14.49
C ASP A 149 -8.52 11.46 -13.38
N ILE A 150 -7.31 11.75 -12.88
CA ILE A 150 -7.12 12.50 -11.63
C ILE A 150 -7.59 13.95 -11.72
N LEU A 151 -7.55 14.57 -12.89
CA LEU A 151 -7.95 15.97 -13.03
C LEU A 151 -9.47 16.16 -13.04
N ASN A 152 -10.23 15.07 -13.16
CA ASN A 152 -11.69 15.07 -13.11
C ASN A 152 -12.28 14.65 -11.75
N VAL A 153 -11.43 14.39 -10.73
CA VAL A 153 -11.90 14.17 -9.34
C VAL A 153 -11.81 15.45 -8.52
N ASP A 154 -12.52 15.49 -7.38
CA ASP A 154 -12.44 16.64 -6.46
C ASP A 154 -11.00 16.90 -5.97
N LEU A 155 -10.65 18.18 -5.78
CA LEU A 155 -9.30 18.63 -5.41
C LEU A 155 -8.72 17.89 -4.20
N ASN A 156 -9.56 17.58 -3.20
CA ASN A 156 -9.15 16.84 -2.00
C ASN A 156 -8.66 15.42 -2.37
N TYR A 157 -9.36 14.74 -3.27
CA TYR A 157 -8.96 13.41 -3.73
C TYR A 157 -7.74 13.45 -4.63
N GLN A 158 -7.56 14.51 -5.43
CA GLN A 158 -6.32 14.70 -6.21
C GLN A 158 -5.11 14.67 -5.29
N MET A 159 -5.16 15.42 -4.19
CA MET A 159 -4.08 15.43 -3.20
C MET A 159 -3.88 14.05 -2.57
N MET A 160 -4.95 13.40 -2.10
CA MET A 160 -4.87 12.07 -1.47
C MET A 160 -4.31 10.97 -2.38
N ILE A 161 -4.59 11.02 -3.69
CA ILE A 161 -4.04 10.09 -4.70
C ILE A 161 -2.57 10.41 -4.96
N THR A 162 -2.18 11.68 -4.97
CA THR A 162 -0.76 12.04 -5.19
C THR A 162 0.11 11.80 -3.96
N GLU A 163 -0.50 11.72 -2.78
CA GLU A 163 0.09 11.33 -1.50
C GLU A 163 0.00 9.81 -1.26
N LEU A 164 0.12 8.98 -2.31
CA LEU A 164 0.15 7.51 -2.21
C LEU A 164 1.15 7.01 -1.15
N ASN A 165 2.22 7.77 -0.92
CA ASN A 165 3.24 7.52 0.09
C ASN A 165 2.88 8.24 1.41
N GLY A 166 2.01 7.64 2.22
CA GLY A 166 1.94 8.01 3.64
C GLY A 166 3.32 7.87 4.31
N LEU A 167 3.68 8.84 5.17
CA LEU A 167 4.80 8.88 6.15
C LEU A 167 6.25 8.62 5.66
N HIS A 168 6.48 8.07 4.48
CA HIS A 168 7.83 7.79 3.95
C HIS A 168 8.45 8.99 3.21
N ASN A 169 7.63 9.88 2.65
CA ASN A 169 8.13 11.04 1.89
C ASN A 169 8.79 12.12 2.75
N ASP A 170 8.39 12.26 4.01
CA ASP A 170 8.98 13.25 4.93
C ASP A 170 10.46 12.99 5.24
N ARG A 171 11.04 11.86 4.80
CA ARG A 171 12.37 11.42 5.20
C ARG A 171 13.45 11.53 4.12
N GLY A 172 13.09 11.99 2.92
CA GLY A 172 14.04 12.05 1.80
C GLY A 172 14.70 10.71 1.49
N LEU A 173 14.02 9.60 1.82
CA LEU A 173 14.50 8.25 1.58
C LEU A 173 14.32 7.94 0.10
N VAL A 174 15.42 7.92 -0.65
CA VAL A 174 15.41 7.42 -2.02
C VAL A 174 15.12 5.92 -1.99
N LEU A 175 14.07 5.47 -2.67
CA LEU A 175 13.66 4.07 -2.77
C LEU A 175 14.00 3.56 -4.18
N PRO A 176 15.27 3.21 -4.47
CA PRO A 176 15.72 2.88 -5.83
C PRO A 176 15.07 1.60 -6.39
N GLY A 177 14.49 0.75 -5.52
CA GLY A 177 13.76 -0.45 -5.93
C GLY A 177 12.31 -0.18 -6.35
N VAL A 178 11.79 1.04 -6.19
CA VAL A 178 10.41 1.39 -6.51
C VAL A 178 10.36 2.14 -7.83
N HIS A 179 9.75 1.50 -8.82
CA HIS A 179 9.40 2.12 -10.09
C HIS A 179 7.88 2.36 -10.12
N PHE A 180 7.48 3.62 -10.28
CA PHE A 180 6.08 4.01 -10.37
C PHE A 180 5.83 4.77 -11.68
N SER A 181 4.90 4.26 -12.48
CA SER A 181 4.42 4.96 -13.66
C SER A 181 2.98 5.41 -13.48
N LEU A 182 2.72 6.69 -13.77
CA LEU A 182 1.39 7.27 -13.73
C LEU A 182 0.98 7.73 -15.13
N MET A 183 -0.21 7.34 -15.57
CA MET A 183 -0.87 7.85 -16.76
C MET A 183 -2.08 8.69 -16.37
N ILE A 184 -2.12 9.93 -16.86
CA ILE A 184 -3.22 10.87 -16.64
C ILE A 184 -3.73 11.38 -17.98
N ASP A 185 -4.96 11.90 -17.97
CA ASP A 185 -5.45 12.74 -19.06
C ASP A 185 -5.27 14.22 -18.67
N LEU A 186 -4.74 15.01 -19.59
CA LEU A 186 -4.57 16.45 -19.43
C LEU A 186 -5.67 17.25 -20.14
N ASP A 187 -6.50 16.60 -20.97
CA ASP A 187 -7.57 17.25 -21.71
C ASP A 187 -8.78 17.49 -20.80
N THR A 188 -8.69 18.55 -20.00
CA THR A 188 -9.73 18.98 -19.06
C THR A 188 -10.23 20.37 -19.44
N GLN A 189 -11.56 20.49 -19.60
CA GLN A 189 -12.21 21.72 -20.07
C GLN A 189 -12.28 22.81 -18.98
N ASN A 190 -12.08 22.44 -17.71
CA ASN A 190 -12.43 23.30 -16.57
C ASN A 190 -11.22 23.82 -15.78
N LEU A 191 -10.01 23.32 -16.05
CA LEU A 191 -8.81 23.67 -15.27
C LEU A 191 -7.88 24.59 -16.06
N SER A 192 -7.36 25.61 -15.37
CA SER A 192 -6.37 26.51 -15.97
C SER A 192 -5.02 25.81 -16.16
N SER A 193 -4.27 26.20 -17.19
CA SER A 193 -2.90 25.69 -17.41
C SER A 193 -1.98 25.95 -16.21
N THR A 194 -2.17 27.06 -15.48
CA THR A 194 -1.43 27.39 -14.26
C THR A 194 -1.70 26.40 -13.13
N TYR A 195 -2.96 26.01 -12.95
CA TYR A 195 -3.33 24.99 -11.97
C TYR A 195 -2.68 23.64 -12.33
N ILE A 196 -2.83 23.20 -13.58
CA ILE A 196 -2.27 21.93 -14.05
C ILE A 196 -0.75 21.90 -13.86
N ALA A 197 -0.04 22.97 -14.23
CA ALA A 197 1.40 23.07 -14.02
C ALA A 197 1.79 22.97 -12.54
N SER A 198 1.04 23.64 -11.66
CA SER A 198 1.27 23.60 -10.21
C SER A 198 1.02 22.19 -9.64
N PHE A 199 -0.07 21.56 -10.07
CA PHE A 199 -0.41 20.19 -9.70
C PHE A 199 0.69 19.20 -10.12
N LEU A 200 1.13 19.24 -11.38
CA LEU A 200 2.18 18.37 -11.87
C LEU A 200 3.52 18.59 -11.14
N THR A 201 3.85 19.85 -10.84
CA THR A 201 5.04 20.17 -10.04
C THR A 201 4.95 19.55 -8.64
N ASN A 202 3.77 19.58 -8.01
CA ASN A 202 3.55 18.93 -6.72
C ASN A 202 3.69 17.40 -6.82
N VAL A 203 3.10 16.76 -7.83
CA VAL A 203 3.24 15.31 -8.05
C VAL A 203 4.71 14.90 -8.22
N LEU A 204 5.43 15.60 -9.09
CA LEU A 204 6.85 15.33 -9.34
C LEU A 204 7.71 15.57 -8.09
N SER A 205 7.39 16.59 -7.29
CA SER A 205 8.09 16.86 -6.03
C SER A 205 7.84 15.74 -5.01
N ASN A 206 6.58 15.31 -4.86
CA ASN A 206 6.20 14.23 -3.95
C ASN A 206 6.78 12.88 -4.36
N LEU A 207 6.98 12.61 -5.65
CA LEU A 207 7.49 11.33 -6.15
C LEU A 207 8.97 11.40 -6.53
N SER A 208 9.67 12.48 -6.17
CA SER A 208 11.10 12.69 -6.49
C SER A 208 12.05 11.66 -5.88
N ASN A 209 11.62 10.94 -4.84
CA ASN A 209 12.41 9.96 -4.14
C ASN A 209 12.32 8.54 -4.73
N ILE A 210 11.54 8.34 -5.80
CA ILE A 210 11.38 7.04 -6.46
C ILE A 210 11.65 7.18 -7.97
N ASP A 211 11.85 6.05 -8.65
CA ASP A 211 11.94 6.04 -10.11
C ASP A 211 10.53 6.27 -10.69
N PHE A 212 10.27 7.47 -11.20
CA PHE A 212 8.94 7.92 -11.58
C PHE A 212 8.83 8.30 -13.06
N ASP A 213 7.86 7.69 -13.74
CA ASP A 213 7.47 8.05 -15.11
C ASP A 213 6.06 8.66 -15.14
N LEU A 214 5.91 9.80 -15.84
CA LEU A 214 4.60 10.40 -16.11
C LEU A 214 4.25 10.27 -17.61
N TYR A 215 3.06 9.75 -17.88
CA TYR A 215 2.49 9.60 -19.21
C TYR A 215 1.20 10.42 -19.33
N CYS A 216 0.96 11.00 -20.50
CA CYS A 216 -0.29 11.68 -20.82
C CYS A 216 -1.01 10.93 -21.94
N GLY A 217 -2.32 10.71 -21.79
CA GLY A 217 -3.13 10.13 -22.85
C GLY A 217 -4.61 10.02 -22.48
N SER A 218 -5.47 10.17 -23.49
CA SER A 218 -6.92 10.04 -23.35
C SER A 218 -7.37 8.65 -22.91
N GLN A 219 -6.48 7.65 -22.95
CA GLN A 219 -6.72 6.33 -22.37
C GLN A 219 -7.03 6.42 -20.87
N ALA A 220 -6.58 7.44 -20.14
CA ALA A 220 -6.89 7.59 -18.72
C ALA A 220 -8.33 8.04 -18.43
N GLN A 221 -9.05 8.58 -19.42
CA GLN A 221 -10.40 9.12 -19.23
C GLN A 221 -11.34 8.11 -18.57
N LYS A 222 -12.02 8.58 -17.52
CA LYS A 222 -12.98 7.82 -16.71
C LYS A 222 -12.43 6.55 -16.08
N LYS A 223 -11.11 6.39 -15.98
CA LYS A 223 -10.49 5.20 -15.40
C LYS A 223 -9.85 5.51 -14.06
N MET A 224 -10.02 4.58 -13.13
CA MET A 224 -9.33 4.53 -11.86
C MET A 224 -8.69 3.15 -11.77
N VAL A 225 -7.42 3.04 -12.15
CA VAL A 225 -6.70 1.76 -12.18
C VAL A 225 -5.36 1.90 -11.49
N PHE A 226 -5.07 0.96 -10.62
CA PHE A 226 -3.82 0.88 -9.87
C PHE A 226 -3.38 -0.58 -9.79
N ALA A 227 -2.16 -0.88 -10.19
CA ALA A 227 -1.62 -2.23 -10.19
C ALA A 227 -0.18 -2.24 -9.68
N ILE A 228 0.07 -3.09 -8.70
CA ILE A 228 1.37 -3.49 -8.20
C ILE A 228 1.65 -4.87 -8.79
N LYS A 229 2.68 -4.95 -9.65
CA LYS A 229 3.05 -6.19 -10.32
C LYS A 229 3.25 -7.34 -9.32
N ASP A 230 2.73 -8.51 -9.64
CA ASP A 230 2.83 -9.77 -8.89
C ASP A 230 2.14 -9.76 -7.51
N ILE A 231 1.47 -8.67 -7.13
CA ILE A 231 1.01 -8.45 -5.75
C ILE A 231 -0.48 -8.11 -5.69
N TYR A 232 -0.90 -7.01 -6.30
CA TYR A 232 -2.22 -6.44 -6.07
C TYR A 232 -2.66 -5.55 -7.21
N SER A 233 -3.95 -5.50 -7.50
CA SER A 233 -4.50 -4.43 -8.32
C SER A 233 -5.92 -4.06 -7.94
N VAL A 234 -6.28 -2.80 -8.15
CA VAL A 234 -7.64 -2.28 -8.05
C VAL A 234 -7.99 -1.51 -9.33
N SER A 235 -9.17 -1.75 -9.87
CA SER A 235 -9.65 -1.10 -11.09
C SER A 235 -11.13 -0.78 -11.01
N GLY A 236 -11.52 0.40 -11.45
CA GLY A 236 -12.92 0.84 -11.56
C GLY A 236 -13.08 1.95 -12.60
N MET A 237 -14.34 2.30 -12.87
CA MET A 237 -14.70 3.40 -13.75
C MET A 237 -15.10 4.62 -12.94
N LEU A 238 -14.46 5.76 -13.18
CA LEU A 238 -14.87 7.03 -12.60
C LEU A 238 -16.18 7.48 -13.26
N VAL A 239 -17.21 7.73 -12.45
CA VAL A 239 -18.54 8.12 -12.95
C VAL A 239 -18.85 9.58 -12.65
N ASP A 240 -18.42 10.04 -11.49
CA ASP A 240 -18.47 11.44 -11.07
C ASP A 240 -17.18 11.82 -10.33
N GLN A 241 -17.16 12.97 -9.67
CA GLN A 241 -15.97 13.49 -8.99
C GLN A 241 -15.60 12.76 -7.69
N SER A 242 -16.43 11.80 -7.26
CA SER A 242 -16.42 11.17 -5.92
C SER A 242 -16.75 9.66 -5.88
N HIS A 243 -17.22 9.05 -6.98
CA HIS A 243 -17.60 7.63 -7.03
C HIS A 243 -16.96 6.86 -8.19
N CYS A 244 -16.68 5.59 -7.92
CA CYS A 244 -16.22 4.59 -8.87
C CYS A 244 -17.24 3.45 -9.01
N LEU A 245 -17.59 3.08 -10.24
CA LEU A 245 -18.40 1.89 -10.52
C LEU A 245 -17.56 0.69 -10.94
N SER A 246 -18.15 -0.51 -10.76
CA SER A 246 -17.58 -1.79 -11.18
C SER A 246 -16.15 -1.98 -10.67
N VAL A 247 -15.94 -1.68 -9.38
CA VAL A 247 -14.61 -1.77 -8.78
C VAL A 247 -14.26 -3.23 -8.53
N THR A 248 -13.11 -3.65 -9.04
CA THR A 248 -12.56 -4.99 -8.83
C THR A 248 -11.21 -4.88 -8.15
N THR A 249 -11.00 -5.65 -7.09
CA THR A 249 -9.69 -5.86 -6.47
C THR A 249 -9.19 -7.26 -6.78
N ILE A 250 -7.89 -7.41 -7.04
CA ILE A 250 -7.24 -8.67 -7.39
C ILE A 250 -5.99 -8.82 -6.52
N GLU A 251 -5.96 -9.87 -5.71
CA GLU A 251 -4.80 -10.30 -4.90
C GLU A 251 -4.08 -11.49 -5.56
N ASP A 252 -4.64 -12.08 -6.63
CA ASP A 252 -3.96 -13.13 -7.37
C ASP A 252 -2.78 -12.57 -8.17
N SER A 253 -1.59 -13.11 -7.94
CA SER A 253 -0.34 -12.62 -8.54
C SER A 253 -0.33 -12.74 -10.07
N SER A 254 -0.96 -13.77 -10.63
CA SER A 254 -0.99 -13.97 -12.08
C SER A 254 -1.86 -12.93 -12.78
N LEU A 255 -3.05 -12.68 -12.23
CA LEU A 255 -4.02 -11.74 -12.79
C LEU A 255 -3.60 -10.28 -12.57
N SER A 256 -3.04 -9.96 -11.40
CA SER A 256 -2.51 -8.60 -11.13
C SER A 256 -1.34 -8.27 -12.07
N THR A 257 -0.46 -9.24 -12.36
CA THR A 257 0.63 -9.08 -13.33
C THR A 257 0.12 -8.95 -14.75
N GLU A 258 -0.90 -9.72 -15.15
CA GLU A 258 -1.52 -9.55 -16.46
C GLU A 258 -2.08 -8.13 -16.62
N LEU A 259 -2.84 -7.64 -15.64
CA LEU A 259 -3.38 -6.28 -15.67
C LEU A 259 -2.27 -5.24 -15.72
N TYR A 260 -1.24 -5.36 -14.89
CA TYR A 260 -0.06 -4.49 -14.93
C TYR A 260 0.56 -4.40 -16.34
N HIS A 261 0.77 -5.54 -17.00
CA HIS A 261 1.31 -5.57 -18.35
C HIS A 261 0.35 -4.99 -19.39
N LYS A 262 -0.96 -5.23 -19.28
CA LYS A 262 -1.97 -4.66 -20.19
C LYS A 262 -2.00 -3.15 -20.12
N ILE A 263 -1.94 -2.57 -18.92
CA ILE A 263 -1.89 -1.10 -18.77
C ILE A 263 -0.57 -0.58 -19.33
N ARG A 264 0.55 -1.27 -19.06
CA ARG A 264 1.86 -0.88 -19.60
C ARG A 264 1.92 -0.85 -21.12
N LEU A 265 1.23 -1.77 -21.80
CA LEU A 265 1.17 -1.78 -23.27
C LEU A 265 0.38 -0.61 -23.84
N GLN A 266 -0.56 -0.03 -23.09
CA GLN A 266 -1.32 1.16 -23.52
C GLN A 266 -0.43 2.42 -23.61
N ARG A 267 0.80 2.38 -23.09
CA ARG A 267 1.83 3.41 -23.36
C ARG A 267 2.21 3.50 -24.85
N CYS A 268 2.13 2.38 -25.58
CA CYS A 268 2.72 2.25 -26.91
C CYS A 268 1.82 2.68 -28.07
N THR A 269 0.56 3.04 -27.82
CA THR A 269 -0.24 3.78 -28.81
C THR A 269 0.18 5.24 -28.77
N LYS A 270 1.31 5.54 -29.41
CA LYS A 270 1.68 6.91 -29.79
C LYS A 270 0.46 7.54 -30.46
N GLY A 271 -0.02 8.64 -29.92
CA GLY A 271 -0.86 9.57 -30.68
C GLY A 271 -0.09 9.93 -31.94
N THR A 272 -0.61 9.49 -33.08
CA THR A 272 -0.35 10.10 -34.39
C THR A 272 -1.05 11.43 -34.45
#